data_AF-A0A523XTN5-F1
#
_entry.id   AF-A0A523XTN5-F1
#
_cell.length_a   1.000
_cell.length_b   1.000
_cell.length_c   1.000
_cell.angle_alpha   90.00
_cell.angle_beta   90.00
_cell.angle_gamma   90.00
#
_symmetry.space_group_name_H-M   'P 1'
#
loop_
_entity.id
_entity.type
_entity.pdbx_description
1 polymer ?
#
loop_
_entity_poly.entity_id
_entity_poly.type
_entity_poly.pdbx_seq_one_letter_code
_entity_poly.pdbx_strand_id
1 'polypeptide(L)'
;MLRFLLNRFGTMLLTMLVISILVFFIAEVVPIDPARNALGRYASQQKVDELREKMGLNRPVLVRYIDWITSALRGDFGESIHFRRPVSELISLRLGRSLTLAALGFVFMIPLG
;
A
#
# COMPACT_ATOMS: atom_id res chain seq x y z
N MET A 1 -5.36 -13.37 28.31
CA MET A 1 -5.74 -12.30 27.37
C MET A 1 -4.54 -11.60 26.74
N LEU A 2 -3.58 -11.06 27.50
CA LEU A 2 -2.42 -10.36 26.93
C LEU A 2 -1.57 -11.20 25.97
N ARG A 3 -1.22 -12.45 26.35
CA ARG A 3 -0.50 -13.39 25.47
C ARG A 3 -1.25 -13.71 24.17
N PHE A 4 -2.58 -13.80 24.24
CA PHE A 4 -3.42 -14.01 23.07
C PHE A 4 -3.42 -12.79 22.14
N LEU A 5 -3.57 -11.58 22.70
CA LEU A 5 -3.50 -10.33 21.93
C LEU A 5 -2.13 -10.14 21.28
N LEU A 6 -1.04 -10.43 21.98
CA LEU A 6 0.33 -10.36 21.44
C LEU A 6 0.53 -11.36 20.29
N ASN A 7 0.10 -12.62 20.46
CA ASN A 7 0.17 -13.61 19.38
C ASN A 7 -0.68 -13.20 18.16
N ARG A 8 -1.85 -12.60 18.39
CA ARG A 8 -2.72 -12.13 17.32
C ARG A 8 -2.10 -10.94 16.58
N PHE A 9 -1.57 -9.97 17.30
CA PHE A 9 -0.91 -8.81 16.71
C PHE A 9 0.37 -9.21 15.95
N GLY A 10 1.16 -10.14 16.50
CA GLY A 10 2.34 -10.70 15.84
C GLY A 10 2.00 -11.42 14.53
N THR A 11 0.95 -12.25 14.53
CA THR A 11 0.49 -12.92 13.30
C THR A 11 -0.07 -11.95 12.26
N MET A 12 -0.78 -10.90 12.68
CA MET A 12 -1.23 -9.82 11.78
C MET A 12 -0.06 -9.09 11.13
N LEU A 13 0.94 -8.69 11.93
CA LEU A 13 2.12 -7.97 11.43
C LEU A 13 2.94 -8.84 10.47
N LEU A 14 3.15 -10.12 10.81
CA LEU A 14 3.83 -11.07 9.93
C LEU A 14 3.06 -11.26 8.62
N THR A 15 1.75 -11.40 8.68
CA THR A 15 0.90 -11.55 7.48
C THR A 15 1.01 -10.31 6.59
N MET A 16 0.93 -9.11 7.16
CA MET A 16 1.10 -7.87 6.41
C MET A 16 2.48 -7.77 5.76
N LEU A 17 3.54 -8.14 6.48
CA LEU A 17 4.91 -8.15 5.96
C LEU A 17 5.08 -9.13 4.79
N VAL A 18 4.55 -10.35 4.92
CA VAL A 18 4.61 -11.35 3.84
C VAL A 18 3.84 -10.84 2.62
N ILE A 19 2.63 -10.32 2.81
CA ILE A 19 1.83 -9.76 1.71
C ILE A 19 2.55 -8.58 1.05
N SER A 20 3.14 -7.65 1.81
CA SER A 20 3.86 -6.51 1.22
C SER A 20 5.04 -6.95 0.37
N ILE A 21 5.82 -7.93 0.85
CA ILE A 21 6.92 -8.53 0.09
C ILE A 21 6.39 -9.15 -1.20
N LEU A 22 5.35 -9.98 -1.12
CA LEU A 22 4.76 -10.63 -2.28
C LEU A 22 4.25 -9.62 -3.31
N VAL A 23 3.56 -8.56 -2.86
CA VAL A 23 3.08 -7.50 -3.76
C VAL A 23 4.24 -6.79 -4.46
N PHE A 24 5.35 -6.51 -3.76
CA PHE A 24 6.55 -5.91 -4.36
C PHE A 24 7.18 -6.82 -5.41
N PHE A 25 7.31 -8.11 -5.12
CA PHE A 25 7.84 -9.09 -6.08
C PHE A 25 6.95 -9.23 -7.31
N ILE A 26 5.63 -9.33 -7.11
CA ILE A 26 4.67 -9.38 -8.22
C ILE A 26 4.76 -8.10 -9.06
N ALA A 27 4.84 -6.93 -8.42
CA ALA A 27 4.95 -5.66 -9.12
C ALA A 27 6.23 -5.56 -9.96
N GLU A 28 7.34 -6.18 -9.54
CA GLU A 28 8.59 -6.21 -10.31
C GLU A 28 8.52 -7.16 -11.52
N VAL A 29 7.88 -8.33 -11.36
CA VAL A 29 7.74 -9.32 -12.44
C VAL A 29 6.75 -8.85 -13.50
N VAL A 30 5.76 -8.05 -13.10
CA VAL A 30 4.75 -7.52 -14.00
C VAL A 30 5.40 -6.50 -14.96
N PRO A 31 5.23 -6.66 -16.30
CA PRO A 31 5.82 -5.77 -17.30
C PRO A 31 5.04 -4.45 -17.45
N ILE A 32 4.72 -3.80 -16.34
CA ILE A 32 4.03 -2.51 -16.29
C ILE A 32 5.01 -1.48 -15.71
N ASP A 33 5.45 -0.54 -16.55
CA ASP A 33 6.28 0.57 -16.09
C ASP A 33 5.40 1.59 -15.32
N PRO A 34 5.65 1.81 -14.01
CA PRO A 34 4.88 2.76 -13.21
C PRO A 34 4.96 4.20 -13.73
N ALA A 35 6.13 4.62 -14.25
CA ALA A 35 6.32 5.96 -14.80
C ALA A 35 5.53 6.15 -16.10
N ARG A 36 5.49 5.12 -16.96
CA ARG A 36 4.64 5.13 -18.16
C ARG A 36 3.16 5.11 -17.82
N ASN A 37 2.75 4.40 -16.77
CA ASN A 37 1.37 4.39 -16.29
C ASN A 37 0.97 5.79 -15.77
N ALA A 38 1.86 6.45 -15.02
CA ALA A 38 1.64 7.79 -14.49
C ALA A 38 1.48 8.87 -15.58
N LEU A 39 2.28 8.80 -16.65
CA LEU A 39 2.28 9.77 -17.75
C LEU A 39 1.29 9.43 -18.87
N GLY A 40 0.81 8.20 -18.93
CA GLY A 40 -0.07 7.69 -19.97
C GLY A 40 0.67 7.11 -21.18
N ARG A 41 -0.06 6.35 -22.00
CA ARG A 41 0.49 5.53 -23.09
C ARG A 41 1.25 6.33 -24.16
N TYR A 42 0.86 7.59 -24.37
CA TYR A 42 1.39 8.47 -25.42
C TYR A 42 2.56 9.36 -24.97
N ALA A 43 3.04 9.22 -23.74
CA ALA A 43 4.18 9.98 -23.26
C ALA A 43 5.46 9.61 -24.04
N SER A 44 6.27 10.62 -24.36
CA SER A 44 7.58 10.41 -24.98
C SER A 44 8.50 9.62 -24.05
N GLN A 45 9.38 8.79 -24.61
CA GLN A 45 10.28 7.95 -23.82
C GLN A 45 11.16 8.79 -22.88
N GLN A 46 11.65 9.94 -23.35
CA GLN A 46 12.43 10.88 -22.54
C GLN A 46 11.71 11.31 -21.25
N LYS A 47 10.41 11.64 -21.32
CA LYS A 47 9.63 12.02 -20.14
C LYS A 47 9.42 10.84 -19.18
N VAL A 48 9.29 9.63 -19.73
CA VAL A 48 9.17 8.41 -18.92
C VAL A 48 10.46 8.16 -18.16
N ASP A 49 11.62 8.25 -18.81
CA ASP A 49 12.93 8.02 -18.19
C ASP A 49 13.22 9.07 -17.10
N GLU A 50 12.93 10.35 -17.36
CA GLU A 50 13.04 11.42 -16.37
C GLU A 50 12.16 11.17 -15.14
N LEU A 51 10.92 10.71 -15.34
CA LEU A 51 10.02 10.40 -14.23
C LEU A 51 10.48 9.14 -13.47
N ARG A 52 11.00 8.16 -14.19
CA ARG A 52 11.51 6.90 -13.62
C ARG A 52 12.69 7.16 -12.69
N GLU A 53 13.58 8.08 -13.07
CA GLU A 53 14.69 8.52 -12.24
C GLU A 53 14.19 9.30 -11.00
N LYS A 54 13.27 10.26 -11.18
CA LYS A 54 12.66 11.02 -10.08
C LYS A 54 11.94 10.14 -9.06
N MET A 55 11.26 9.09 -9.52
CA MET A 55 10.58 8.11 -8.66
C MET A 55 11.54 7.07 -8.05
N GLY A 56 12.83 7.11 -8.40
CA GLY A 56 13.82 6.13 -7.90
C GLY A 56 13.60 4.71 -8.40
N LEU A 57 12.84 4.53 -9.49
CA LEU A 57 12.51 3.22 -10.05
C LEU A 57 13.72 2.50 -10.65
N ASN A 58 14.82 3.22 -10.89
CA ASN A 58 16.10 2.66 -11.36
C ASN A 58 16.94 2.04 -10.23
N ARG A 59 16.56 2.22 -8.95
CA ARG A 59 17.27 1.62 -7.82
C ARG A 59 16.94 0.13 -7.70
N PRO A 60 17.84 -0.70 -7.13
CA PRO A 60 17.55 -2.09 -6.84
C PRO A 60 16.28 -2.26 -6.01
N VAL A 61 15.48 -3.29 -6.33
CA VAL A 61 14.16 -3.56 -5.72
C VAL A 61 14.24 -3.59 -4.19
N LEU A 62 15.29 -4.22 -3.65
CA LEU A 62 15.50 -4.35 -2.21
C LEU A 62 15.67 -2.99 -1.54
N VAL A 63 16.41 -2.07 -2.17
CA VAL A 63 16.60 -0.69 -1.66
C VAL A 63 15.26 0.05 -1.65
N ARG A 64 14.50 -0.04 -2.75
CA ARG A 64 13.16 0.59 -2.83
C ARG A 64 12.20 0.04 -1.78
N TYR A 65 12.24 -1.28 -1.52
CA TYR A 65 11.42 -1.91 -0.51
C TYR A 65 11.78 -1.44 0.91
N ILE A 66 13.07 -1.37 1.24
CA ILE A 66 13.55 -0.90 2.54
C ILE A 66 13.19 0.57 2.76
N ASP A 67 13.39 1.43 1.75
CA ASP A 67 13.01 2.84 1.79
C ASP A 67 11.49 3.00 2.03
N TRP A 68 10.69 2.22 1.29
CA TRP A 68 9.23 2.23 1.41
C TRP A 68 8.75 1.74 2.78
N ILE A 69 9.23 0.60 3.27
CA ILE A 69 8.75 0.05 4.55
C ILE A 69 9.15 0.95 5.73
N THR A 70 10.35 1.54 5.68
CA THR A 70 10.80 2.49 6.71
C THR A 70 9.92 3.73 6.75
N SER A 71 9.50 4.23 5.59
CA SER A 71 8.58 5.37 5.48
C SER A 71 7.17 4.98 5.94
N ALA A 72 6.69 3.79 5.54
CA ALA A 72 5.38 3.27 5.91
C ALA A 72 5.24 3.08 7.43
N LEU A 73 6.30 2.63 8.11
CA LEU A 73 6.34 2.55 9.57
C LEU A 73 6.24 3.92 10.27
N ARG A 74 6.60 5.00 9.58
CA ARG A 74 6.40 6.39 10.05
C ARG A 74 5.04 6.97 9.65
N GLY A 75 4.18 6.19 9.00
CA GLY A 75 2.86 6.60 8.50
C GLY A 75 2.88 7.21 7.11
N ASP A 76 4.03 7.25 6.44
CA ASP A 76 4.15 7.72 5.06
C ASP A 76 4.17 6.54 4.08
N PHE A 77 3.03 6.29 3.44
CA PHE A 77 2.84 5.24 2.45
C PHE A 77 3.14 5.70 1.01
N GLY A 78 3.58 6.95 0.84
CA GLY A 78 3.77 7.59 -0.46
C GLY A 78 2.47 8.05 -1.12
N GLU A 79 2.58 8.43 -2.39
CA GLU A 79 1.46 8.90 -3.20
C GLU A 79 0.91 7.81 -4.13
N SER A 80 -0.41 7.80 -4.31
CA SER A 80 -1.06 6.95 -5.29
C SER A 80 -0.82 7.49 -6.70
N ILE A 81 -0.20 6.66 -7.56
CA ILE A 81 0.01 6.99 -8.98
C ILE A 81 -1.32 7.24 -9.70
N HIS A 82 -2.37 6.51 -9.32
CA HIS A 82 -3.68 6.61 -9.98
C HIS A 82 -4.50 7.82 -9.49
N PHE A 83 -4.57 8.01 -8.17
CA PHE A 83 -5.40 9.07 -7.58
C PHE A 83 -4.65 10.39 -7.37
N ARG A 84 -3.31 10.40 -7.52
CA ARG A 84 -2.44 11.57 -7.26
C ARG A 84 -2.69 12.20 -5.89
N ARG A 85 -2.82 11.34 -4.87
CA ARG A 85 -3.07 11.72 -3.47
C ARG A 85 -2.25 10.84 -2.52
N PRO A 86 -1.95 11.32 -1.31
CA PRO A 86 -1.32 10.50 -0.27
C PRO A 86 -2.12 9.22 -0.01
N VAL A 87 -1.44 8.08 0.03
CA VAL A 87 -2.08 6.79 0.29
C VAL A 87 -2.69 6.75 1.70
N SER A 88 -2.11 7.48 2.67
CA SER A 88 -2.66 7.64 4.02
C SER A 88 -4.08 8.24 4.04
N GLU A 89 -4.36 9.23 3.19
CA GLU A 89 -5.70 9.82 3.03
C GLU A 89 -6.70 8.79 2.46
N LEU A 90 -6.25 7.99 1.49
CA LEU A 90 -7.08 6.94 0.91
C LEU A 90 -7.39 5.83 1.93
N ILE A 91 -6.40 5.46 2.74
CA ILE A 91 -6.57 4.48 3.82
C ILE A 91 -7.55 5.00 4.87
N SER A 92 -7.37 6.24 5.36
CA SER A 92 -8.25 6.80 6.39
C SER A 92 -9.71 6.90 5.93
N LEU A 93 -9.93 7.33 4.69
CA LEU A 93 -11.27 7.39 4.09
C LEU A 93 -11.93 6.01 3.98
N ARG A 94 -11.16 5.00 3.56
CA ARG A 94 -11.67 3.62 3.44
C ARG A 94 -11.92 2.97 4.80
N LEU A 95 -11.01 3.17 5.75
CA LEU A 95 -11.17 2.70 7.12
C LEU A 95 -12.43 3.25 7.76
N GLY A 96 -12.71 4.54 7.61
CA GLY A 96 -13.96 5.14 8.11
C GLY A 96 -15.20 4.42 7.56
N ARG A 97 -15.24 4.15 6.25
CA ARG A 97 -16.35 3.42 5.62
C ARG A 97 -16.47 1.98 6.12
N SER A 98 -15.36 1.26 6.24
CA SER A 98 -15.33 -0.11 6.75
C SER A 98 -15.79 -0.17 8.21
N LEU A 99 -15.38 0.79 9.04
CA LEU A 99 -15.81 0.90 10.44
C LEU A 99 -17.31 1.19 10.54
N THR A 100 -17.86 2.07 9.69
CA THR A 100 -19.31 2.30 9.64
C THR A 100 -20.07 1.03 9.30
N LEU A 101 -19.62 0.28 8.29
CA LEU A 101 -20.25 -0.99 7.91
C LEU A 101 -20.15 -2.03 9.04
N ALA A 102 -18.99 -2.15 9.68
CA ALA A 102 -18.80 -3.05 10.82
C ALA A 102 -19.71 -2.66 11.99
N ALA A 103 -19.82 -1.37 12.31
CA ALA A 103 -20.67 -0.85 13.36
C ALA A 103 -22.15 -1.16 13.10
N LEU A 104 -22.63 -0.93 11.86
CA LEU A 104 -23.99 -1.30 11.47
C LEU A 104 -24.22 -2.81 11.61
N GLY A 105 -23.27 -3.63 11.16
CA GLY A 105 -23.33 -5.09 11.33
C GLY A 105 -23.45 -5.51 12.80
N PHE A 106 -22.67 -4.91 13.69
CA PHE A 106 -22.78 -5.16 15.13
C PHE A 106 -24.14 -4.74 15.71
N VAL A 107 -24.67 -3.59 15.29
CA VAL A 107 -25.99 -3.12 15.73
C VAL A 107 -27.10 -4.10 15.33
N PHE A 108 -27.02 -4.76 14.18
CA PHE A 108 -28.00 -5.79 13.79
C PHE A 108 -27.73 -7.16 14.42
N MET A 109 -26.46 -7.54 14.58
CA MET A 109 -26.08 -8.87 15.06
C MET A 109 -26.31 -9.03 16.57
N ILE A 110 -26.06 -8.00 17.39
CA ILE A 110 -26.16 -8.08 18.85
C ILE A 110 -27.61 -8.30 19.33
N PRO A 111 -28.66 -7.68 18.74
CA PRO A 111 -30.05 -7.92 19.14
C PRO A 111 -30.67 -9.20 18.57
N LEU A 112 -30.14 -9.70 17.43
CA LEU A 112 -30.66 -10.89 16.74
C LEU A 112 -29.94 -12.20 17.13
N GLY A 113 -28.79 -12.08 17.81
CA GLY A 113 -27.93 -13.20 18.22
C GLY A 113 -28.07 -13.59 19.69
#